data_AF-A0A1F5J5C3-F1
#
_entry.id   AF-A0A1F5J5C3-F1
#
_cell.length_a   1.000
_cell.length_b   1.000
_cell.length_c   1.000
_cell.angle_alpha   90.00
_cell.angle_beta   90.00
_cell.angle_gamma   90.00
#
_symmetry.space_group_name_H-M   'P 1'
#
loop_
_entity.id
_entity.type
_entity.pdbx_description
1 polymer ?
#
loop_
_entity_poly.entity_id
_entity_poly.type
_entity_poly.pdbx_seq_one_letter_code
_entity_poly.pdbx_strand_id
1 'polypeptide(L)'
;MNYESELKVAVEAVRKACGLSISVQSSLVSEETVKKKDDSPVTVADFGAQAVICHELIKSFPDIPIVAEEDSSELRSNEGNALTVRVLEYAARVFPGMDEEGLVRAIDAGDYGGGKGGRFWTLDPIDGTKGFLRGEQYAVALALIEDGRVVLGVLGCPNLPLDLNIPDANRGCILTAVRGGGSSMRPLEHNTPKLIAVSDIGDTKHAPFCESVESAHSSHGDSARIAGILGVTAPP
;
A
#
# COMPACT_ATOMS: atom_id res chain seq x y z
N MET A 1 1.17 25.32 -3.46
CA MET A 1 2.38 24.56 -3.80
C MET A 1 2.00 23.50 -4.81
N ASN A 2 2.87 23.22 -5.76
CA ASN A 2 2.66 22.21 -6.77
C ASN A 2 3.41 20.94 -6.37
N TYR A 3 2.71 19.81 -6.26
CA TYR A 3 3.27 18.50 -5.88
C TYR A 3 3.41 17.56 -7.08
N GLU A 4 3.47 18.10 -8.30
CA GLU A 4 3.51 17.32 -9.55
C GLU A 4 4.68 16.33 -9.63
N SER A 5 5.87 16.75 -9.18
CA SER A 5 7.06 15.90 -9.24
C SER A 5 6.99 14.75 -8.23
N GLU A 6 6.56 15.07 -7.01
CA GLU A 6 6.35 14.10 -5.92
C GLU A 6 5.25 13.11 -6.30
N LEU A 7 4.14 13.59 -6.87
CA LEU A 7 3.06 12.74 -7.35
C LEU A 7 3.54 11.77 -8.43
N LYS A 8 4.30 12.27 -9.40
CA LYS A 8 4.81 11.44 -10.50
C LYS A 8 5.71 10.33 -9.97
N VAL A 9 6.66 10.65 -9.09
CA VAL A 9 7.58 9.67 -8.51
C VAL A 9 6.82 8.69 -7.60
N ALA A 10 5.93 9.18 -6.74
CA ALA A 10 5.15 8.35 -5.84
C ALA A 10 4.24 7.36 -6.59
N VAL A 11 3.60 7.78 -7.69
CA VAL A 11 2.78 6.90 -8.54
C VAL A 11 3.64 5.80 -9.17
N GLU A 12 4.81 6.14 -9.70
CA GLU A 12 5.70 5.15 -10.32
C GLU A 12 6.29 4.18 -9.28
N ALA A 13 6.68 4.67 -8.09
CA ALA A 13 7.16 3.86 -6.99
C ALA A 13 6.09 2.87 -6.50
N VAL A 14 4.87 3.35 -6.24
CA VAL A 14 3.74 2.50 -5.84
C VAL A 14 3.37 1.51 -6.95
N ARG A 15 3.38 1.91 -8.23
CA ARG A 15 3.12 0.98 -9.34
C ARG A 15 4.09 -0.20 -9.35
N LYS A 16 5.38 0.08 -9.16
CA LYS A 16 6.43 -0.96 -9.10
C LYS A 16 6.25 -1.87 -7.88
N ALA A 17 5.97 -1.30 -6.71
CA ALA A 17 5.69 -2.06 -5.50
C ALA A 17 4.45 -2.96 -5.66
N CYS A 18 3.38 -2.47 -6.28
CA CYS A 18 2.22 -3.29 -6.61
C CYS A 18 2.57 -4.45 -7.56
N GLY A 19 3.39 -4.21 -8.58
CA GLY A 19 3.87 -5.29 -9.47
C GLY A 19 4.65 -6.37 -8.72
N LEU A 20 5.50 -5.97 -7.77
CA LEU A 20 6.22 -6.87 -6.88
C LEU A 20 5.26 -7.65 -5.99
N SER A 21 4.34 -6.98 -5.30
CA SER A 21 3.41 -7.61 -4.36
C SER A 21 2.46 -8.59 -5.06
N ILE A 22 1.99 -8.28 -6.27
CA ILE A 22 1.22 -9.21 -7.12
C ILE A 22 2.04 -10.47 -7.43
N SER A 23 3.32 -10.31 -7.78
CA SER A 23 4.21 -11.42 -8.11
C SER A 23 4.44 -12.32 -6.89
N VAL A 24 4.65 -11.71 -5.71
CA VAL A 24 4.78 -12.45 -4.44
C VAL A 24 3.49 -13.20 -4.13
N GLN A 25 2.34 -12.51 -4.12
CA GLN A 25 1.03 -13.11 -3.83
C GLN A 25 0.69 -14.29 -4.76
N SER A 26 1.00 -14.16 -6.05
CA SER A 26 0.75 -15.21 -7.05
C SER A 26 1.61 -16.46 -6.80
N SER A 27 2.85 -16.30 -6.31
CA SER A 27 3.70 -17.44 -5.96
C SER A 27 3.12 -18.29 -4.82
N LEU A 28 2.33 -17.68 -3.93
CA LEU A 28 1.73 -18.36 -2.78
C LEU A 28 0.66 -19.34 -3.18
N VAL A 29 -0.20 -18.93 -4.11
CA VAL A 29 -1.26 -19.77 -4.66
C VAL A 29 -0.66 -21.00 -5.37
N SER A 30 0.53 -20.88 -5.94
CA SER A 30 1.25 -22.02 -6.54
C SER A 30 1.97 -22.91 -5.51
N GLU A 31 2.42 -22.35 -4.39
CA GLU A 31 3.20 -23.05 -3.36
C GLU A 31 2.36 -23.70 -2.25
N GLU A 32 1.05 -23.44 -2.17
CA GLU A 32 0.11 -24.09 -1.22
C GLU A 32 0.08 -25.65 -1.32
N THR A 33 0.66 -26.24 -2.36
CA THR A 33 0.83 -27.69 -2.48
C THR A 33 2.03 -28.24 -1.69
N VAL A 34 2.93 -27.39 -1.20
CA VAL A 34 4.18 -27.80 -0.53
C VAL A 34 4.31 -27.07 0.80
N LYS A 35 3.88 -27.75 1.88
CA LYS A 35 4.16 -27.34 3.27
C LYS A 35 5.65 -27.03 3.45
N LYS A 36 6.02 -25.76 3.53
CA LYS A 36 7.26 -25.32 4.16
C LYS A 36 6.96 -24.24 5.17
N LYS A 37 7.45 -24.52 6.39
CA LYS A 37 7.55 -23.62 7.52
C LYS A 37 8.55 -22.52 7.19
N ASP A 38 8.23 -21.34 7.67
CA ASP A 38 9.09 -20.19 7.94
C ASP A 38 9.35 -19.21 6.77
N ASP A 39 9.34 -17.93 7.17
CA ASP A 39 9.34 -16.66 6.42
C ASP A 39 8.06 -16.36 5.65
N SER A 40 7.09 -15.75 6.37
CA SER A 40 5.74 -15.54 5.88
C SER A 40 5.76 -14.75 4.56
N PRO A 41 4.94 -15.15 3.58
CA PRO A 41 4.84 -14.45 2.31
C PRO A 41 4.59 -12.95 2.37
N VAL A 42 3.86 -12.52 3.40
CA VAL A 42 3.57 -11.11 3.61
C VAL A 42 4.86 -10.38 3.98
N THR A 43 5.69 -10.95 4.86
CA THR A 43 7.04 -10.42 5.18
C THR A 43 7.91 -10.18 3.93
N VAL A 44 7.91 -11.09 2.94
CA VAL A 44 8.65 -10.87 1.68
C VAL A 44 8.06 -9.69 0.89
N ALA A 45 6.74 -9.57 0.84
CA ALA A 45 6.06 -8.47 0.17
C ALA A 45 6.27 -7.13 0.89
N ASP A 46 6.25 -7.10 2.22
CA ASP A 46 6.49 -5.92 3.06
C ASP A 46 7.89 -5.35 2.81
N PHE A 47 8.93 -6.15 3.04
CA PHE A 47 10.31 -5.75 2.79
C PHE A 47 10.56 -5.37 1.34
N GLY A 48 10.01 -6.15 0.39
CA GLY A 48 10.18 -5.88 -1.04
C GLY A 48 9.51 -4.58 -1.49
N ALA A 49 8.28 -4.33 -1.06
CA ALA A 49 7.53 -3.11 -1.39
C ALA A 49 8.20 -1.88 -0.74
N GLN A 50 8.63 -1.99 0.52
CA GLN A 50 9.37 -0.93 1.20
C GLN A 50 10.70 -0.62 0.50
N ALA A 51 11.49 -1.64 0.18
CA ALA A 51 12.74 -1.45 -0.54
C ALA A 51 12.53 -0.74 -1.89
N VAL A 52 11.50 -1.16 -2.65
CA VAL A 52 11.21 -0.56 -3.96
C VAL A 52 10.81 0.90 -3.85
N ILE A 53 9.94 1.23 -2.90
CA ILE A 53 9.46 2.61 -2.73
C ILE A 53 10.56 3.50 -2.18
N CYS A 54 11.22 3.10 -1.10
CA CYS A 54 12.29 3.87 -0.50
C CYS A 54 13.44 4.10 -1.50
N HIS A 55 13.80 3.10 -2.31
CA HIS A 55 14.83 3.25 -3.34
C HIS A 55 14.51 4.37 -4.34
N GLU A 56 13.26 4.45 -4.83
CA GLU A 56 12.84 5.52 -5.76
C GLU A 56 12.77 6.88 -5.07
N LEU A 57 12.29 6.92 -3.83
CA LEU A 57 12.14 8.15 -3.06
C LEU A 57 13.50 8.76 -2.72
N ILE A 58 14.46 8.00 -2.18
CA ILE A 58 15.79 8.55 -1.85
C ILE A 58 16.58 8.97 -3.09
N LYS A 59 16.34 8.33 -4.23
CA LYS A 59 16.94 8.71 -5.51
C LYS A 59 16.41 10.04 -6.03
N SER A 60 15.11 10.30 -5.84
CA SER A 60 14.43 11.48 -6.38
C SER A 60 14.39 12.66 -5.41
N PHE A 61 14.33 12.36 -4.11
CA PHE A 61 14.15 13.32 -3.02
C PHE A 61 15.03 12.95 -1.81
N PRO A 62 16.37 13.00 -1.95
CA PRO A 62 17.29 12.58 -0.90
C PRO A 62 17.15 13.38 0.41
N ASP A 63 16.60 14.60 0.35
CA ASP A 63 16.41 15.48 1.50
C ASP A 63 15.04 15.33 2.20
N ILE A 64 14.16 14.45 1.72
CA ILE A 64 12.85 14.20 2.33
C ILE A 64 12.88 12.86 3.08
N PRO A 65 12.89 12.86 4.43
CA PRO A 65 12.90 11.64 5.23
C PRO A 65 11.67 10.76 5.00
N ILE A 66 11.78 9.47 5.34
CA ILE A 66 10.72 8.48 5.17
C ILE A 66 10.46 7.80 6.51
N VAL A 67 9.18 7.75 6.91
CA VAL A 67 8.66 6.90 7.99
C VAL A 67 8.14 5.62 7.35
N ALA A 68 8.67 4.46 7.71
CA ALA A 68 8.16 3.17 7.26
C ALA A 68 8.12 2.15 8.41
N GLU A 69 7.40 1.05 8.23
CA GLU A 69 7.18 0.03 9.27
C GLU A 69 8.40 -0.86 9.51
N GLU A 70 9.08 -1.27 8.44
CA GLU A 70 10.11 -2.31 8.50
C GLU A 70 11.52 -1.75 8.74
N ASP A 71 12.38 -2.54 9.37
CA ASP A 71 13.82 -2.28 9.46
C ASP A 71 14.64 -3.51 9.06
N SER A 72 15.91 -3.33 8.67
CA SER A 72 16.71 -4.45 8.15
C SER A 72 17.24 -5.42 9.20
N SER A 73 16.89 -5.29 10.49
CA SER A 73 17.43 -6.14 11.56
C SER A 73 17.15 -7.62 11.32
N GLU A 74 15.96 -7.96 10.81
CA GLU A 74 15.60 -9.34 10.47
C GLU A 74 16.43 -9.87 9.28
N LEU A 75 16.67 -9.02 8.28
CA LEU A 75 17.44 -9.37 7.09
C LEU A 75 18.94 -9.58 7.39
N ARG A 76 19.47 -8.84 8.36
CA ARG A 76 20.88 -8.91 8.79
C ARG A 76 21.15 -10.01 9.83
N SER A 77 20.13 -10.72 10.29
CA SER A 77 20.24 -11.63 11.43
C SER A 77 21.25 -12.78 11.23
N ASN A 78 21.43 -13.27 9.99
CA ASN A 78 22.45 -14.26 9.61
C ASN A 78 22.89 -14.09 8.15
N GLU A 79 24.17 -14.33 7.81
CA GLU A 79 24.62 -14.41 6.42
C GLU A 79 23.86 -15.51 5.66
N GLY A 80 23.36 -15.19 4.46
CA GLY A 80 22.59 -16.15 3.66
C GLY A 80 21.18 -16.40 4.17
N ASN A 81 20.59 -15.45 4.92
CA ASN A 81 19.19 -15.50 5.34
C ASN A 81 18.26 -15.73 4.13
N ALA A 82 17.45 -16.80 4.18
CA ALA A 82 16.53 -17.17 3.12
C ALA A 82 15.53 -16.05 2.79
N LEU A 83 15.08 -15.29 3.79
CA LEU A 83 14.25 -14.11 3.62
C LEU A 83 14.96 -13.06 2.77
N THR A 84 16.20 -12.70 3.13
CA THR A 84 17.01 -11.71 2.39
C THR A 84 17.19 -12.11 0.94
N VAL A 85 17.51 -13.39 0.68
CA VAL A 85 17.64 -13.92 -0.69
C VAL A 85 16.34 -13.78 -1.48
N ARG A 86 15.19 -14.12 -0.87
CA ARG A 86 13.88 -14.01 -1.52
C ARG A 86 13.48 -12.56 -1.78
N VAL A 87 13.64 -11.67 -0.80
CA VAL A 87 13.34 -10.24 -0.96
C VAL A 87 14.22 -9.65 -2.05
N LEU A 88 15.52 -9.95 -2.04
CA LEU A 88 16.46 -9.48 -3.06
C LEU A 88 16.09 -10.01 -4.45
N GLU A 89 15.68 -11.27 -4.57
CA GLU A 89 15.22 -11.84 -5.84
C GLU A 89 14.06 -11.04 -6.44
N TYR A 90 13.03 -10.73 -5.65
CA TYR A 90 11.89 -9.95 -6.11
C TYR A 90 12.26 -8.49 -6.40
N ALA A 91 13.06 -7.86 -5.55
CA ALA A 91 13.46 -6.47 -5.72
C ALA A 91 14.40 -6.29 -6.95
N ALA A 92 15.29 -7.24 -7.21
CA ALA A 92 16.19 -7.23 -8.37
C ALA A 92 15.45 -7.42 -9.71
N ARG A 93 14.26 -8.04 -9.72
CA ARG A 93 13.38 -8.07 -10.91
C ARG A 93 12.84 -6.68 -11.26
N VAL A 94 12.62 -5.84 -10.24
CA VAL A 94 12.17 -4.45 -10.42
C VAL A 94 13.35 -3.54 -10.78
N PHE A 95 14.50 -3.73 -10.10
CA PHE A 95 15.71 -2.97 -10.31
C PHE A 95 16.88 -3.90 -10.66
N PRO A 96 17.12 -4.16 -11.96
CA PRO A 96 18.27 -4.97 -12.41
C PRO A 96 19.58 -4.30 -11.97
N GLY A 97 20.20 -4.84 -10.91
CA GLY A 97 21.38 -4.27 -10.26
C GLY A 97 21.22 -3.99 -8.76
N MET A 98 20.04 -4.21 -8.19
CA MET A 98 19.89 -4.21 -6.72
C MET A 98 20.67 -5.39 -6.12
N ASP A 99 21.58 -5.07 -5.19
CA ASP A 99 22.34 -6.00 -4.37
C ASP A 99 21.87 -5.94 -2.91
N GLU A 100 22.45 -6.79 -2.06
CA GLU A 100 22.06 -6.88 -0.64
C GLU A 100 22.32 -5.56 0.11
N GLU A 101 23.45 -4.89 -0.16
CA GLU A 101 23.75 -3.59 0.45
C GLU A 101 22.74 -2.52 0.01
N GLY A 102 22.38 -2.50 -1.28
CA GLY A 102 21.38 -1.60 -1.82
C GLY A 102 19.97 -1.86 -1.29
N LEU A 103 19.61 -3.14 -1.08
CA LEU A 103 18.35 -3.56 -0.46
C LEU A 103 18.25 -3.04 0.97
N VAL A 104 19.27 -3.34 1.77
CA VAL A 104 19.35 -2.93 3.18
C VAL A 104 19.32 -1.41 3.31
N ARG A 105 20.11 -0.69 2.49
CA ARG A 105 20.10 0.78 2.46
C ARG A 105 18.73 1.35 2.11
N ALA A 106 17.99 0.70 1.21
CA ALA A 106 16.66 1.16 0.84
C ALA A 106 15.66 0.95 2.00
N ILE A 107 15.70 -0.21 2.66
CA ILE A 107 14.81 -0.49 3.81
C ILE A 107 15.08 0.48 4.95
N ASP A 108 16.34 0.64 5.34
CA ASP A 108 16.73 1.50 6.47
C ASP A 108 16.58 3.00 6.18
N ALA A 109 16.30 3.41 4.95
CA ALA A 109 15.93 4.79 4.66
C ALA A 109 14.57 5.19 5.28
N GLY A 110 13.78 4.21 5.72
CA GLY A 110 12.50 4.37 6.44
C GLY A 110 12.62 4.65 7.94
N ASP A 111 13.82 4.95 8.46
CA ASP A 111 14.12 5.06 9.89
C ASP A 111 13.65 6.36 10.59
N TYR A 112 12.97 7.25 9.87
CA TYR A 112 12.55 8.52 10.44
C TYR A 112 11.40 8.30 11.44
N GLY A 113 11.56 8.79 12.67
CA GLY A 113 10.54 8.67 13.73
C GLY A 113 9.33 9.61 13.60
N GLY A 114 9.26 10.40 12.53
CA GLY A 114 8.19 11.38 12.31
C GLY A 114 8.33 12.65 13.15
N GLY A 115 7.35 13.55 13.04
CA GLY A 115 7.36 14.81 13.78
C GLY A 115 6.20 15.74 13.46
N LYS A 116 6.07 16.83 14.24
CA LYS A 116 5.01 17.84 14.08
C LYS A 116 5.31 18.90 13.02
N GLY A 117 6.53 18.97 12.51
CA GLY A 117 6.99 19.98 11.56
C GLY A 117 7.88 19.39 10.48
N GLY A 118 8.09 20.15 9.41
CA GLY A 118 8.90 19.72 8.28
C GLY A 118 8.13 18.81 7.33
N ARG A 119 8.87 18.23 6.38
CA ARG A 119 8.31 17.46 5.26
C ARG A 119 8.88 16.05 5.26
N PHE A 120 8.03 15.04 5.21
CA PHE A 120 8.44 13.63 5.21
C PHE A 120 7.40 12.74 4.51
N TRP A 121 7.87 11.62 3.98
CA TRP A 121 7.03 10.54 3.48
C TRP A 121 6.61 9.61 4.62
N THR A 122 5.43 9.01 4.51
CA THR A 122 4.99 7.91 5.38
C THR A 122 4.51 6.77 4.49
N LEU A 123 4.92 5.55 4.82
CA LEU A 123 4.70 4.35 4.04
C LEU A 123 4.18 3.22 4.92
N ASP A 124 3.13 2.56 4.45
CA ASP A 124 2.73 1.22 4.86
C ASP A 124 2.86 0.32 3.61
N PRO A 125 3.85 -0.60 3.59
CA PRO A 125 4.18 -1.36 2.39
C PRO A 125 3.07 -2.34 1.99
N ILE A 126 2.38 -2.98 2.94
CA ILE A 126 1.22 -3.86 2.71
C ILE A 126 0.16 -3.64 3.81
N ASP A 127 -0.73 -2.67 3.60
CA ASP A 127 -1.91 -2.47 4.43
C ASP A 127 -2.94 -3.56 4.14
N GLY A 128 -3.38 -4.28 5.17
CA GLY A 128 -4.31 -5.41 5.06
C GLY A 128 -3.63 -6.77 4.88
N THR A 129 -2.57 -7.05 5.63
CA THR A 129 -1.79 -8.31 5.61
C THR A 129 -2.63 -9.61 5.58
N LYS A 130 -3.73 -9.69 6.34
CA LYS A 130 -4.66 -10.85 6.30
C LYS A 130 -5.32 -11.00 4.94
N GLY A 131 -5.76 -9.90 4.33
CA GLY A 131 -6.35 -9.91 3.00
C GLY A 131 -5.33 -10.29 1.94
N PHE A 132 -4.09 -9.80 2.06
CA PHE A 132 -2.99 -10.23 1.21
C PHE A 132 -2.77 -11.75 1.24
N LEU A 133 -2.69 -12.34 2.43
CA LEU A 133 -2.49 -13.79 2.60
C LEU A 133 -3.66 -14.63 2.06
N ARG A 134 -4.88 -14.10 2.06
CA ARG A 134 -6.08 -14.77 1.52
C ARG A 134 -6.28 -14.58 0.01
N GLY A 135 -5.41 -13.79 -0.66
CA GLY A 135 -5.65 -13.40 -2.05
C GLY A 135 -6.78 -12.38 -2.23
N GLU A 136 -7.20 -11.73 -1.14
CA GLU A 136 -8.26 -10.72 -1.08
C GLU A 136 -7.68 -9.29 -1.21
N GLN A 137 -8.37 -8.28 -0.71
CA GLN A 137 -7.96 -6.88 -0.80
C GLN A 137 -6.76 -6.57 0.11
N TYR A 138 -5.85 -5.76 -0.40
CA TYR A 138 -4.76 -5.12 0.34
C TYR A 138 -4.36 -3.84 -0.41
N ALA A 139 -3.59 -2.97 0.22
CA ALA A 139 -3.08 -1.76 -0.40
C ALA A 139 -1.58 -1.55 -0.13
N VAL A 140 -0.94 -0.82 -1.02
CA VAL A 140 0.38 -0.20 -0.79
C VAL A 140 0.10 1.28 -0.56
N ALA A 141 0.36 1.79 0.64
CA ALA A 141 -0.08 3.12 1.04
C ALA A 141 1.10 4.07 1.26
N LEU A 142 1.14 5.14 0.47
CA LEU A 142 2.19 6.16 0.53
C LEU A 142 1.57 7.55 0.64
N ALA A 143 2.06 8.35 1.59
CA ALA A 143 1.64 9.74 1.72
C ALA A 143 2.81 10.67 2.00
N LEU A 144 2.65 11.92 1.58
CA LEU A 144 3.56 13.01 1.91
C LEU A 144 2.89 13.90 2.96
N ILE A 145 3.61 14.14 4.05
CA ILE A 145 3.22 15.04 5.13
C ILE A 145 4.11 16.28 5.08
N GLU A 146 3.50 17.46 5.23
CA GLU A 146 4.19 18.74 5.38
C GLU A 146 3.55 19.51 6.54
N ASP A 147 4.35 19.86 7.54
CA ASP A 147 3.95 20.58 8.76
C ASP A 147 2.71 19.97 9.44
N GLY A 148 2.74 18.65 9.61
CA GLY A 148 1.68 17.87 10.25
C GLY A 148 0.41 17.72 9.40
N ARG A 149 0.45 18.07 8.12
CA ARG A 149 -0.69 17.93 7.20
C ARG A 149 -0.35 16.96 6.07
N VAL A 150 -1.23 15.99 5.83
CA VAL A 150 -1.16 15.16 4.62
C VAL A 150 -1.43 16.05 3.41
N VAL A 151 -0.46 16.20 2.51
CA VAL A 151 -0.55 17.06 1.33
C VAL A 151 -0.71 16.27 0.03
N LEU A 152 -0.28 15.02 0.02
CA LEU A 152 -0.40 14.09 -1.10
C LEU A 152 -0.59 12.66 -0.56
N GLY A 153 -1.48 11.89 -1.20
CA GLY A 153 -1.69 10.48 -0.90
C GLY A 153 -1.73 9.65 -2.19
N VAL A 154 -1.15 8.46 -2.14
CA VAL A 154 -1.13 7.45 -3.20
C VAL A 154 -1.46 6.10 -2.58
N LEU A 155 -2.50 5.45 -3.09
CA LEU A 155 -2.89 4.09 -2.70
C LEU A 155 -2.80 3.20 -3.93
N GLY A 156 -1.92 2.21 -3.90
CA GLY A 156 -1.93 1.11 -4.85
C GLY A 156 -2.87 0.03 -4.35
N CYS A 157 -3.87 -0.35 -5.13
CA CYS A 157 -4.86 -1.37 -4.75
C CYS A 157 -4.88 -2.48 -5.80
N PRO A 158 -3.99 -3.48 -5.69
CA PRO A 158 -3.79 -4.50 -6.73
C PRO A 158 -5.01 -5.37 -7.03
N ASN A 159 -5.80 -5.67 -6.01
CA ASN A 159 -6.95 -6.56 -6.13
C ASN A 159 -8.28 -5.82 -6.25
N LEU A 160 -8.27 -4.48 -6.27
CA LEU A 160 -9.51 -3.69 -6.35
C LEU A 160 -10.09 -3.75 -7.76
N PRO A 161 -11.37 -4.13 -7.94
CA PRO A 161 -12.01 -4.11 -9.24
C PRO A 161 -12.13 -2.70 -9.82
N LEU A 162 -11.91 -2.56 -11.13
CA LEU A 162 -12.07 -1.27 -11.81
C LEU A 162 -13.54 -0.89 -12.06
N ASP A 163 -14.40 -1.90 -12.15
CA ASP A 163 -15.84 -1.76 -12.26
C ASP A 163 -16.51 -2.75 -11.30
N LEU A 164 -17.20 -2.22 -10.29
CA LEU A 164 -17.87 -3.01 -9.27
C LEU A 164 -19.05 -3.82 -9.82
N ASN A 165 -19.57 -3.47 -11.01
CA ASN A 165 -20.65 -4.24 -11.65
C ASN A 165 -20.13 -5.51 -12.36
N ILE A 166 -18.84 -5.55 -12.68
CA ILE A 166 -18.16 -6.67 -13.35
C ILE A 166 -16.81 -6.94 -12.68
N PRO A 167 -16.80 -7.33 -11.40
CA PRO A 167 -15.60 -7.27 -10.56
C PRO A 167 -14.46 -8.19 -11.03
N ASP A 168 -14.78 -9.25 -11.76
CA ASP A 168 -13.82 -10.23 -12.28
C ASP A 168 -13.21 -9.82 -13.63
N ALA A 169 -13.71 -8.77 -14.29
CA ALA A 169 -13.28 -8.41 -15.63
C ALA A 169 -11.89 -7.77 -15.64
N ASN A 170 -11.67 -6.76 -14.79
CA ASN A 170 -10.39 -6.06 -14.64
C ASN A 170 -10.23 -5.58 -13.19
N ARG A 171 -9.02 -5.72 -12.66
CA ARG A 171 -8.64 -5.29 -11.31
C ARG A 171 -7.30 -4.58 -11.31
N GLY A 172 -7.02 -3.86 -10.23
CA GLY A 172 -5.75 -3.21 -10.00
C GLY A 172 -5.77 -1.74 -10.40
N CYS A 173 -5.69 -0.85 -9.41
CA CYS A 173 -5.63 0.58 -9.65
C CYS A 173 -4.67 1.29 -8.69
N ILE A 174 -4.38 2.55 -9.03
CA ILE A 174 -3.72 3.51 -8.16
C ILE A 174 -4.68 4.69 -7.95
N LEU A 175 -5.07 4.92 -6.71
CA LEU A 175 -5.79 6.12 -6.30
C LEU A 175 -4.78 7.17 -5.83
N THR A 176 -5.03 8.43 -6.17
CA THR A 176 -4.20 9.56 -5.73
C THR A 176 -5.06 10.73 -5.33
N ALA A 177 -4.60 11.50 -4.36
CA ALA A 177 -5.17 12.78 -4.00
C ALA A 177 -4.07 13.80 -3.69
N VAL A 178 -4.27 15.04 -4.12
CA VAL A 178 -3.43 16.18 -3.75
C VAL A 178 -4.31 17.19 -3.03
N ARG A 179 -3.84 17.71 -1.90
CA ARG A 179 -4.59 18.69 -1.10
C ARG A 179 -4.91 19.92 -1.97
N GLY A 180 -6.21 20.19 -2.14
CA GLY A 180 -6.72 21.26 -3.00
C GLY A 180 -6.74 20.94 -4.51
N GLY A 181 -6.21 19.80 -4.92
CA GLY A 181 -6.15 19.34 -6.32
C GLY A 181 -7.15 18.23 -6.68
N GLY A 182 -7.92 17.74 -5.71
CA GLY A 182 -8.89 16.66 -5.90
C GLY A 182 -8.27 15.27 -5.91
N SER A 183 -9.07 14.28 -6.33
CA SER A 183 -8.74 12.86 -6.33
C SER A 183 -8.91 12.23 -7.71
N SER A 184 -8.09 11.24 -8.01
CA SER A 184 -8.16 10.48 -9.26
C SER A 184 -7.80 9.02 -9.08
N MET A 185 -8.30 8.17 -9.97
CA MET A 185 -7.97 6.75 -10.08
C MET A 185 -7.36 6.47 -11.45
N ARG A 186 -6.38 5.56 -11.53
CA ARG A 186 -5.84 5.04 -12.79
C ARG A 186 -5.62 3.52 -12.70
N PRO A 187 -5.84 2.73 -13.77
CA PRO A 187 -5.47 1.32 -13.77
C PRO A 187 -3.97 1.09 -13.54
N LEU A 188 -3.57 -0.03 -12.94
CA LEU A 188 -2.15 -0.36 -12.72
C LEU A 188 -1.35 -0.52 -14.03
N GLU A 189 -2.01 -0.79 -15.14
CA GLU A 189 -1.37 -0.97 -16.45
C GLU A 189 -1.28 0.34 -17.27
N HIS A 190 -2.00 1.39 -16.86
CA HIS A 190 -2.11 2.62 -17.63
C HIS A 190 -1.82 3.86 -16.79
N ASN A 191 -1.31 4.92 -17.41
CA ASN A 191 -0.95 6.15 -16.70
C ASN A 191 -2.04 7.23 -16.73
N THR A 192 -3.11 7.05 -17.50
CA THR A 192 -4.18 8.04 -17.65
C THR A 192 -5.08 8.07 -16.41
N PRO A 193 -5.12 9.17 -15.65
CA PRO A 193 -6.01 9.29 -14.50
C PRO A 193 -7.43 9.68 -14.91
N LYS A 194 -8.42 9.14 -14.20
CA LYS A 194 -9.81 9.58 -14.21
C LYS A 194 -10.12 10.24 -12.87
N LEU A 195 -10.74 11.41 -12.89
CA LEU A 195 -11.20 12.05 -11.65
C LEU A 195 -12.26 11.19 -10.96
N ILE A 196 -12.17 11.14 -9.63
CA ILE A 196 -13.12 10.44 -8.78
C ILE A 196 -13.63 11.40 -7.69
N ALA A 197 -14.84 11.14 -7.23
CA ALA A 197 -15.47 11.86 -6.13
C ALA A 197 -16.14 10.85 -5.21
N VAL A 198 -16.40 11.28 -3.98
CA VAL A 198 -17.31 10.55 -3.09
C VAL A 198 -18.74 10.59 -3.66
N SER A 199 -19.60 9.70 -3.19
CA SER A 199 -21.02 9.74 -3.55
C SER A 199 -21.64 11.09 -3.17
N ASP A 200 -22.68 11.48 -3.90
CA ASP A 200 -23.50 12.67 -3.64
C ASP A 200 -24.65 12.40 -2.65
N ILE A 201 -24.56 11.28 -1.92
CA ILE A 201 -25.55 10.87 -0.93
C ILE A 201 -25.53 11.86 0.24
N GLY A 202 -26.51 12.77 0.25
CA GLY A 202 -26.70 13.75 1.31
C GLY A 202 -27.52 13.25 2.50
N ASP A 203 -28.18 12.09 2.39
CA ASP A 203 -28.96 11.46 3.45
C ASP A 203 -28.34 10.11 3.84
N THR A 204 -27.90 10.01 5.10
CA THR A 204 -27.26 8.82 5.65
C THR A 204 -28.15 7.58 5.59
N LYS A 205 -29.46 7.74 5.47
CA LYS A 205 -30.41 6.64 5.26
C LYS A 205 -30.10 5.80 4.02
N HIS A 206 -29.54 6.44 2.99
CA HIS A 206 -29.22 5.82 1.70
C HIS A 206 -27.73 5.47 1.57
N ALA A 207 -26.91 5.81 2.55
CA ALA A 207 -25.48 5.49 2.54
C ALA A 207 -25.28 4.00 2.88
N PRO A 208 -24.54 3.23 2.05
CA PRO A 208 -24.08 1.90 2.45
C PRO A 208 -23.27 2.00 3.74
N PHE A 209 -23.53 1.09 4.68
CA PHE A 209 -22.83 1.05 5.96
C PHE A 209 -22.05 -0.25 6.06
N CYS A 210 -20.73 -0.14 5.99
CA CYS A 210 -19.83 -1.27 6.08
C CYS A 210 -19.34 -1.43 7.53
N GLU A 211 -19.23 -2.67 7.99
CA GLU A 211 -18.58 -3.02 9.26
C GLU A 211 -17.52 -4.10 9.05
N SER A 212 -16.63 -4.27 10.03
CA SER A 212 -15.63 -5.33 9.98
C SER A 212 -16.32 -6.69 10.04
N VAL A 213 -15.96 -7.59 9.12
CA VAL A 213 -16.38 -9.00 9.17
C VAL A 213 -15.74 -9.71 10.38
N GLU A 214 -14.56 -9.26 10.80
CA GLU A 214 -13.83 -9.82 11.93
C GLU A 214 -14.35 -9.20 13.24
N SER A 215 -15.05 -10.00 14.04
CA SER A 215 -15.68 -9.55 15.30
C SER A 215 -14.68 -9.10 16.37
N ALA A 216 -13.44 -9.56 16.31
CA ALA A 216 -12.37 -9.08 17.18
C ALA A 216 -11.91 -7.65 16.86
N HIS A 217 -12.25 -7.12 15.68
CA HIS A 217 -11.82 -5.81 15.20
C HIS A 217 -12.93 -4.75 15.27
N SER A 218 -14.17 -5.12 15.64
CA SER A 218 -15.27 -4.14 15.80
C SER A 218 -16.32 -4.56 16.82
N SER A 219 -16.93 -3.58 17.49
CA SER A 219 -18.10 -3.79 18.34
C SER A 219 -19.36 -3.73 17.48
N HIS A 220 -19.85 -4.89 17.02
CA HIS A 220 -21.08 -4.98 16.21
C HIS A 220 -22.29 -4.31 16.86
N GLY A 221 -22.36 -4.34 18.20
CA GLY A 221 -23.42 -3.64 18.95
C GLY A 221 -23.33 -2.12 18.82
N ASP A 222 -22.12 -1.56 18.85
CA ASP A 222 -21.92 -0.12 18.63
C ASP A 222 -22.16 0.27 17.17
N SER A 223 -21.69 -0.54 16.22
CA SER A 223 -21.96 -0.36 14.79
C SER A 223 -23.46 -0.32 14.50
N ALA A 224 -24.24 -1.27 15.04
CA ALA A 224 -25.69 -1.31 14.90
C ALA A 224 -26.37 -0.08 15.54
N ARG A 225 -25.89 0.37 16.71
CA ARG A 225 -26.40 1.58 17.36
C ARG A 225 -26.13 2.83 16.52
N ILE A 226 -24.93 2.95 15.95
CA ILE A 226 -24.57 4.06 15.05
C ILE A 226 -25.45 4.04 13.81
N ALA A 227 -25.62 2.89 13.16
CA ALA A 227 -26.50 2.74 12.01
C ALA A 227 -27.95 3.15 12.32
N GLY A 228 -28.44 2.80 13.51
CA GLY A 228 -29.76 3.23 14.00
C GLY A 228 -29.88 4.73 14.21
N ILE A 229 -28.86 5.38 14.81
CA ILE A 229 -28.82 6.84 15.00
C ILE A 229 -28.79 7.57 13.64
N LEU A 230 -28.04 7.03 12.68
CA LEU A 230 -27.90 7.57 11.32
C LEU A 230 -29.08 7.20 10.41
N GLY A 231 -30.01 6.36 10.88
CA GLY A 231 -31.18 5.92 10.12
C GLY A 231 -30.86 5.11 8.88
N VAL A 232 -29.70 4.43 8.83
CA VAL A 232 -29.24 3.67 7.67
C VAL A 232 -30.24 2.58 7.31
N THR A 233 -30.64 2.54 6.04
CA THR A 233 -31.53 1.50 5.49
C THR A 233 -31.01 0.86 4.21
N ALA A 234 -29.94 1.41 3.63
CA ALA A 234 -29.29 0.82 2.46
C ALA A 234 -28.65 -0.52 2.83
N PRO A 235 -28.68 -1.52 1.93
CA PRO A 235 -27.89 -2.73 2.11
C PRO A 235 -26.38 -2.39 2.11
N PRO A 236 -25.56 -3.18 2.83
CA PRO A 236 -24.11 -3.08 2.77
C PRO A 236 -23.55 -3.40 1.38
#